data_AF-A0A0C9YDE8-F1
#
_entry.id   AF-A0A0C9YDE8-F1
#
_cell.length_a   1.000
_cell.length_b   1.000
_cell.length_c   1.000
_cell.angle_alpha   90.00
_cell.angle_beta   90.00
_cell.angle_gamma   90.00
#
_symmetry.space_group_name_H-M   'P 1'
#
loop_
_entity.id
_entity.type
_entity.pdbx_description
1 polymer ?
#
loop_
_entity_poly.entity_id
_entity_poly.type
_entity_poly.pdbx_seq_one_letter_code
_entity_poly.pdbx_strand_id
1 'polypeptide(L)'
;MSAICKYNTYCEQLSQLHDPSWAIPLPTPLPTKLVDLRNDTSLMEDVWITPSSGETPLWLQDADVRDGIRALLKHEQCLEEQRRLGSEADNMCRWFGHELSAVHAALRQPENGNYHLILRQHLKTILELQERWPTVLCSSSRYTYQARVAIQLADTIMGASLPSLHWLTPVVVNDLANNADDEDILGVTDLLGPDPTDLSLVPEQIALSDVLGVSYADDQDDFEGDVETLPRVSFKWKIPHVRCIFYH
;
A
#
# COMPACT_ATOMS: atom_id res chain seq x y z
N MET A 1 7.39 12.47 -37.56
CA MET A 1 7.29 13.95 -37.38
C MET A 1 6.30 14.38 -36.31
N SER A 2 5.27 13.58 -35.94
CA SER A 2 4.32 13.94 -34.86
C SER A 2 4.97 14.16 -33.48
N ALA A 3 5.98 13.35 -33.13
CA ALA A 3 6.63 13.42 -31.81
C ALA A 3 7.38 14.75 -31.55
N ILE A 4 8.12 15.28 -32.54
CA ILE A 4 8.86 16.55 -32.41
C ILE A 4 7.89 17.71 -32.22
N CYS A 5 6.82 17.76 -33.02
CA CYS A 5 5.79 18.77 -32.86
C CYS A 5 5.15 18.71 -31.48
N LYS A 6 4.83 17.50 -30.99
CA LYS A 6 4.24 17.30 -29.66
C LYS A 6 5.17 17.75 -28.53
N TYR A 7 6.46 17.42 -28.61
CA TYR A 7 7.46 17.89 -27.65
C TYR A 7 7.54 19.43 -27.64
N ASN A 8 7.64 20.06 -28.81
CA ASN A 8 7.70 21.52 -28.91
C ASN A 8 6.44 22.19 -28.36
N THR A 9 5.26 21.59 -28.57
CA THR A 9 4.01 22.04 -27.95
C THR A 9 4.09 21.98 -26.42
N TYR A 10 4.70 20.94 -25.85
CA TYR A 10 4.91 20.88 -24.40
C TYR A 10 5.92 21.91 -23.90
N CYS A 11 7.00 22.19 -24.63
CA CYS A 11 7.92 23.28 -24.28
C CYS A 11 7.19 24.63 -24.20
N GLU A 12 6.30 24.91 -25.15
CA GLU A 12 5.47 26.12 -25.15
C GLU A 12 4.53 26.16 -23.94
N GLN A 13 3.79 25.08 -23.68
CA GLN A 13 2.90 25.00 -22.53
C GLN A 13 3.65 25.17 -21.20
N LEU A 14 4.82 24.55 -21.08
CA LEU A 14 5.63 24.60 -19.87
C LEU A 14 6.21 26.01 -19.66
N SER A 15 6.58 26.71 -20.74
CA SER A 15 7.00 28.12 -20.65
C SER A 15 5.91 29.07 -20.16
N GLN A 16 4.63 28.76 -20.43
CA GLN A 16 3.49 29.55 -19.95
C GLN A 16 3.18 29.31 -18.47
N LEU A 17 3.47 28.11 -17.97
CA LEU A 17 3.24 27.70 -16.59
C LEU A 17 4.44 27.96 -15.67
N HIS A 18 5.60 28.32 -16.24
CA HIS A 18 6.85 28.46 -15.49
C HIS A 18 6.89 29.71 -14.61
N ASP A 19 7.31 29.52 -13.37
CA ASP A 19 7.68 30.61 -12.47
C ASP A 19 9.21 30.70 -12.37
N PRO A 20 9.82 31.87 -12.65
CA PRO A 20 11.26 32.07 -12.52
C PRO A 20 11.80 31.83 -11.10
N SER A 21 10.94 31.82 -10.07
CA SER A 21 11.32 31.49 -8.70
C SER A 21 11.78 30.04 -8.50
N TRP A 22 11.40 29.12 -9.40
CA TRP A 22 11.71 27.69 -9.26
C TRP A 22 13.17 27.34 -9.53
N ALA A 23 13.93 28.23 -10.18
CA ALA A 23 15.34 27.99 -10.57
C ALA A 23 15.56 26.71 -11.40
N ILE A 24 14.51 26.17 -12.04
CA ILE A 24 14.58 25.02 -12.96
C ILE A 24 14.70 25.56 -14.39
N PRO A 25 15.72 25.15 -15.17
CA PRO A 25 15.87 25.58 -16.56
C PRO A 25 14.76 24.98 -17.45
N LEU A 26 14.24 25.79 -18.37
CA LEU A 26 13.22 25.35 -19.32
C LEU A 26 13.83 24.53 -20.48
N PRO A 27 13.17 23.45 -20.91
CA PRO A 27 13.60 22.69 -22.08
C PRO A 27 13.47 23.51 -23.36
N THR A 28 14.48 23.44 -24.23
CA THR A 28 14.51 24.16 -25.52
C THR A 28 13.75 23.39 -26.60
N PRO A 29 12.98 24.09 -27.48
CA PRO A 29 12.26 23.43 -28.57
C PRO A 29 13.24 22.84 -29.60
N LEU A 30 12.91 21.65 -30.10
CA LEU A 30 13.73 20.91 -31.05
C LEU A 30 13.52 21.37 -32.49
N PRO A 31 14.56 21.32 -33.35
CA PRO A 31 14.42 21.54 -34.78
C PRO A 31 13.40 20.59 -35.43
N THR A 32 12.49 21.13 -36.24
CA THR A 32 11.48 20.35 -36.97
C THR A 32 12.04 19.60 -38.18
N LYS A 33 13.24 20.00 -38.65
CA LYS A 33 13.96 19.34 -39.74
C LYS A 33 14.90 18.28 -39.18
N LEU A 34 14.78 17.04 -39.67
CA LEU A 34 15.59 15.92 -39.20
C LEU A 34 17.09 16.07 -39.43
N VAL A 35 17.51 16.79 -40.49
CA VAL A 35 18.93 17.04 -40.77
C VAL A 35 19.52 17.95 -39.69
N ASP A 36 18.78 18.99 -39.30
CA ASP A 36 19.22 19.95 -38.28
C ASP A 36 19.19 19.28 -36.89
N LEU A 37 18.16 18.48 -36.61
CA LEU A 37 18.06 17.68 -35.38
C LEU A 37 19.23 16.70 -35.23
N ARG A 38 19.61 15.99 -36.29
CA ARG A 38 20.71 15.02 -36.26
C ARG A 38 22.07 15.67 -36.00
N ASN A 39 22.23 16.91 -36.42
CA ASN A 39 23.48 17.66 -36.28
C ASN A 39 23.50 18.56 -35.04
N ASP A 40 22.44 18.52 -34.22
CA ASP A 40 22.33 19.33 -33.02
C ASP A 40 23.20 18.73 -31.91
N THR A 41 24.26 19.46 -31.55
CA THR A 41 25.20 19.05 -30.50
C THR A 41 24.60 19.15 -29.09
N SER A 42 23.49 19.90 -28.91
CA SER A 42 22.82 20.04 -27.60
C SER A 42 22.03 18.79 -27.21
N LEU A 43 21.55 18.00 -28.18
CA LEU A 43 20.90 16.71 -27.93
C LEU A 43 21.85 15.66 -27.34
N MET A 44 23.13 15.83 -27.62
CA MET A 44 24.22 14.99 -27.10
C MET A 44 24.82 15.58 -25.82
N GLU A 45 24.14 16.52 -25.16
CA GLU A 45 24.57 17.02 -23.86
C GLU A 45 24.72 15.85 -22.89
N ASP A 46 25.94 15.71 -22.41
CA ASP A 46 26.35 14.64 -21.53
C ASP A 46 25.83 14.97 -20.12
N VAL A 47 24.52 14.75 -19.92
CA VAL A 47 23.81 15.01 -18.65
C VAL A 47 24.49 14.28 -17.48
N TRP A 48 25.28 13.23 -17.78
CA TRP A 48 25.96 12.40 -16.78
C TRP A 48 27.48 12.53 -16.73
N ILE A 49 28.13 13.25 -17.66
CA ILE A 49 29.60 13.29 -17.74
C ILE A 49 30.16 14.71 -17.54
N THR A 50 29.43 15.76 -17.95
CA THR A 50 29.94 17.13 -17.77
C THR A 50 29.77 17.56 -16.31
N PRO A 51 30.86 17.90 -15.58
CA PRO A 51 30.75 18.39 -14.20
C PRO A 51 29.90 19.66 -14.18
N SER A 52 28.82 19.65 -13.42
CA SER A 52 28.00 20.85 -13.20
C SER A 52 28.88 21.97 -12.63
N SER A 53 28.77 23.18 -13.18
CA SER A 53 29.43 24.36 -12.60
C SER A 53 28.76 24.71 -11.27
N GLY A 54 29.35 24.30 -10.14
CA GLY A 54 28.83 24.55 -8.79
C GLY A 54 29.40 23.60 -7.74
N GLU A 55 29.01 23.78 -6.48
CA GLU A 55 29.29 22.81 -5.43
C GLU A 55 28.50 21.52 -5.67
N THR A 56 29.19 20.38 -5.66
CA THR A 56 28.56 19.07 -5.80
C THR A 56 27.62 18.83 -4.64
N PRO A 57 26.34 18.45 -4.88
CA PRO A 57 25.41 18.25 -3.78
C PRO A 57 25.86 17.09 -2.89
N LEU A 58 25.60 17.20 -1.58
CA LEU A 58 26.06 16.23 -0.59
C LEU A 58 25.51 14.81 -0.81
N TRP A 59 24.30 14.66 -1.34
CA TRP A 59 23.77 13.34 -1.71
C TRP A 59 24.58 12.68 -2.84
N LEU A 60 25.36 13.42 -3.60
CA LEU A 60 26.24 12.88 -4.64
C LEU A 60 27.68 12.68 -4.12
N GLN A 61 28.16 13.57 -3.25
CA GLN A 61 29.54 13.53 -2.74
C GLN A 61 29.70 12.67 -1.48
N ASP A 62 28.85 12.87 -0.47
CA ASP A 62 28.96 12.28 0.86
C ASP A 62 28.26 10.91 0.94
N ALA A 63 29.01 9.88 1.32
CA ALA A 63 28.51 8.53 1.47
C ALA A 63 27.53 8.40 2.65
N ASP A 64 27.77 9.10 3.75
CA ASP A 64 26.93 9.03 4.94
C ASP A 64 25.57 9.68 4.67
N VAL A 65 25.54 10.75 3.88
CA VAL A 65 24.30 11.38 3.42
C VAL A 65 23.50 10.43 2.52
N ARG A 66 24.15 9.73 1.58
CA ARG A 66 23.47 8.70 0.77
C ARG A 66 22.93 7.56 1.62
N ASP A 67 23.69 7.11 2.61
CA ASP A 67 23.25 6.06 3.52
C ASP A 67 22.07 6.50 4.37
N GLY A 68 22.07 7.74 4.86
CA GLY A 68 20.94 8.35 5.55
C GLY A 68 19.69 8.40 4.68
N ILE A 69 19.80 8.87 3.44
CA ILE A 69 18.67 8.91 2.48
C ILE A 69 18.15 7.49 2.21
N ARG A 70 19.03 6.52 1.94
CA ARG A 70 18.63 5.13 1.72
C ARG A 70 17.96 4.52 2.95
N ALA A 71 18.44 4.82 4.15
CA ALA A 71 17.84 4.33 5.38
C ALA A 71 16.44 4.90 5.60
N LEU A 72 16.24 6.21 5.36
CA LEU A 72 14.94 6.87 5.43
C LEU A 72 13.95 6.26 4.45
N LEU A 73 14.32 6.13 3.18
CA LEU A 73 13.46 5.55 2.14
C LEU A 73 13.09 4.09 2.46
N LYS A 74 14.04 3.28 2.94
CA LYS A 74 13.76 1.91 3.39
C LYS A 74 12.77 1.88 4.56
N HIS A 75 12.89 2.83 5.50
CA HIS A 75 11.96 2.91 6.62
C HIS A 75 10.54 3.23 6.15
N GLU A 76 10.39 4.23 5.28
CA GLU A 76 9.10 4.61 4.70
C GLU A 76 8.48 3.45 3.89
N GLN A 77 9.29 2.78 3.08
CA GLN A 77 8.86 1.61 2.30
C GLN A 77 8.40 0.46 3.21
N CYS A 78 9.08 0.21 4.34
CA CYS A 78 8.64 -0.79 5.31
C CYS A 78 7.27 -0.44 5.92
N LEU A 79 7.01 0.85 6.21
CA LEU A 79 5.71 1.29 6.74
C LEU A 79 4.60 1.20 5.68
N GLU A 80 4.90 1.51 4.43
CA GLU A 80 4.00 1.28 3.31
C GLU A 80 3.67 -0.20 3.16
N GLU A 81 4.69 -1.06 3.14
CA GLU A 81 4.52 -2.50 2.96
C GLU A 81 3.75 -3.13 4.13
N GLN A 82 3.99 -2.67 5.37
CA GLN A 82 3.21 -3.10 6.53
C GLN A 82 1.71 -2.76 6.37
N ARG A 83 1.38 -1.56 5.87
CA ARG A 83 -0.01 -1.16 5.61
C ARG A 83 -0.63 -1.98 4.48
N ARG A 84 0.13 -2.24 3.41
CA ARG A 84 -0.29 -3.07 2.28
C ARG A 84 -0.61 -4.50 2.73
N LEU A 85 0.32 -5.13 3.45
CA LEU A 85 0.15 -6.49 3.99
C LEU A 85 -1.01 -6.58 5.00
N GLY A 86 -1.20 -5.56 5.83
CA GLY A 86 -2.35 -5.49 6.74
C GLY A 86 -3.68 -5.49 5.98
N SER A 87 -3.78 -4.67 4.95
CA SER A 87 -4.95 -4.59 4.08
C SER A 87 -5.19 -5.91 3.33
N GLU A 88 -4.12 -6.55 2.84
CA GLU A 88 -4.18 -7.85 2.17
C GLU A 88 -4.67 -8.96 3.13
N ALA A 89 -4.15 -9.00 4.35
CA ALA A 89 -4.60 -9.96 5.37
C ALA A 89 -6.08 -9.77 5.74
N ASP A 90 -6.55 -8.53 5.86
CA ASP A 90 -7.96 -8.22 6.07
C ASP A 90 -8.84 -8.64 4.89
N ASN A 91 -8.37 -8.40 3.66
CA ASN A 91 -9.08 -8.78 2.45
C ASN A 91 -9.20 -10.31 2.33
N MET A 92 -8.14 -11.06 2.62
CA MET A 92 -8.18 -12.52 2.65
C MET A 92 -9.19 -13.04 3.67
N CYS A 93 -9.23 -12.45 4.87
CA CYS A 93 -10.17 -12.83 5.93
C CYS A 93 -11.63 -12.53 5.55
N ARG A 94 -11.90 -11.37 4.93
CA ARG A 94 -13.23 -11.00 4.41
C ARG A 94 -13.67 -11.91 3.27
N TRP A 95 -12.78 -12.15 2.30
CA TRP A 95 -13.05 -13.06 1.19
C TRP A 95 -13.41 -14.45 1.70
N PHE A 96 -12.65 -15.00 2.66
CA PHE A 96 -12.94 -16.30 3.26
C PHE A 96 -14.37 -16.36 3.84
N GLY A 97 -14.76 -15.34 4.62
CA GLY A 97 -16.11 -15.27 5.20
C GLY A 97 -17.21 -15.17 4.14
N HIS A 98 -17.04 -14.30 3.14
CA HIS A 98 -18.00 -14.13 2.06
C HIS A 98 -18.16 -15.39 1.20
N GLU A 99 -17.03 -15.99 0.80
CA GLU A 99 -17.02 -17.20 -0.01
C GLU A 99 -17.69 -18.36 0.73
N LEU A 100 -17.32 -18.55 2.00
CA LEU A 100 -17.91 -19.60 2.83
C LEU A 100 -19.43 -19.39 3.01
N SER A 101 -19.87 -18.15 3.19
CA SER A 101 -21.30 -17.80 3.30
C SER A 101 -22.05 -18.12 2.00
N ALA A 102 -21.49 -17.73 0.86
CA ALA A 102 -22.07 -17.93 -0.46
C ALA A 102 -22.22 -19.42 -0.78
N VAL A 103 -21.17 -20.23 -0.54
CA VAL A 103 -21.22 -21.69 -0.74
C VAL A 103 -22.24 -22.33 0.19
N HIS A 104 -22.28 -21.90 1.45
CA HIS A 104 -23.26 -22.39 2.41
C HIS A 104 -24.71 -22.04 2.02
N ALA A 105 -24.96 -20.83 1.50
CA ALA A 105 -26.27 -20.44 1.00
C ALA A 105 -26.65 -21.24 -0.26
N ALA A 106 -25.72 -21.39 -1.20
CA ALA A 106 -25.93 -22.15 -2.44
C ALA A 106 -26.27 -23.62 -2.17
N LEU A 107 -25.62 -24.25 -1.18
CA LEU A 107 -25.91 -25.64 -0.77
C LEU A 107 -27.28 -25.82 -0.10
N ARG A 108 -27.89 -24.74 0.41
CA ARG A 108 -29.23 -24.76 1.01
C ARG A 108 -30.33 -24.53 -0.02
N GLN A 109 -30.00 -24.04 -1.21
CA GLN A 109 -30.95 -23.80 -2.30
C GLN A 109 -31.20 -25.09 -3.10
N PRO A 110 -32.45 -25.61 -3.12
CA PRO A 110 -32.76 -26.84 -3.85
C PRO A 110 -32.54 -26.71 -5.37
N GLU A 111 -32.60 -25.49 -5.91
CA GLU A 111 -32.35 -25.18 -7.32
C GLU A 111 -30.92 -25.55 -7.74
N ASN A 112 -29.97 -25.52 -6.80
CA ASN A 112 -28.55 -25.80 -7.04
C ASN A 112 -28.19 -27.27 -6.88
N GLY A 113 -29.17 -28.18 -6.79
CA GLY A 113 -28.95 -29.60 -6.53
C GLY A 113 -27.91 -30.26 -7.45
N ASN A 114 -27.88 -29.86 -8.73
CA ASN A 114 -26.93 -30.35 -9.72
C ASN A 114 -25.46 -29.97 -9.42
N TYR A 115 -25.24 -28.90 -8.67
CA TYR A 115 -23.91 -28.37 -8.34
C TYR A 115 -23.44 -28.79 -6.94
N HIS A 116 -24.28 -29.47 -6.15
CA HIS A 116 -23.96 -29.83 -4.76
C HIS A 116 -22.66 -30.61 -4.59
N LEU A 117 -22.32 -31.50 -5.51
CA LEU A 117 -21.06 -32.26 -5.44
C LEU A 117 -19.85 -31.32 -5.50
N ILE A 118 -19.85 -30.40 -6.47
CA ILE A 118 -18.76 -29.45 -6.70
C ILE A 118 -18.72 -28.44 -5.54
N LEU A 119 -19.88 -27.94 -5.10
CA LEU A 119 -19.97 -27.01 -3.98
C LEU A 119 -19.46 -27.62 -2.66
N ARG A 120 -19.72 -28.92 -2.40
CA ARG A 120 -19.17 -29.62 -1.23
C ARG A 120 -17.67 -29.80 -1.31
N GLN A 121 -17.14 -30.09 -2.50
CA GLN A 121 -15.70 -30.19 -2.71
C GLN A 121 -15.05 -28.83 -2.47
N HIS A 122 -15.63 -27.76 -3.01
CA HIS A 122 -15.17 -26.38 -2.82
C HIS A 122 -15.23 -25.96 -1.35
N LEU A 123 -16.33 -26.28 -0.65
CA LEU A 123 -16.47 -26.04 0.79
C LEU A 123 -15.31 -26.67 1.58
N LYS A 124 -14.96 -27.93 1.26
CA LYS A 124 -13.82 -28.60 1.91
C LYS A 124 -12.52 -27.85 1.66
N THR A 125 -12.27 -27.44 0.41
CA THR A 125 -11.08 -26.65 0.07
C THR A 125 -11.04 -25.33 0.84
N ILE A 126 -12.15 -24.61 0.95
CA ILE A 126 -12.21 -23.35 1.73
C ILE A 126 -11.89 -23.63 3.21
N LEU A 127 -12.45 -24.68 3.80
CA LEU A 127 -12.17 -25.04 5.20
C LEU A 127 -10.70 -25.41 5.43
N GLU A 128 -10.02 -26.00 4.46
CA GLU A 128 -8.57 -26.26 4.55
C GLU A 128 -7.75 -24.95 4.59
N LEU A 129 -8.26 -23.84 4.02
CA LEU A 129 -7.60 -22.53 4.07
C LEU A 129 -7.60 -21.95 5.50
N GLN A 130 -8.60 -22.27 6.32
CA GLN A 130 -8.71 -21.78 7.69
C GLN A 130 -7.49 -22.13 8.56
N GLU A 131 -6.86 -23.28 8.29
CA GLU A 131 -5.66 -23.73 9.00
C GLU A 131 -4.36 -23.12 8.42
N ARG A 132 -4.37 -22.74 7.14
CA ARG A 132 -3.16 -22.32 6.40
C ARG A 132 -2.98 -20.82 6.32
N TRP A 133 -4.06 -20.06 6.29
CA TRP A 133 -4.08 -18.62 6.08
C TRP A 133 -3.91 -17.73 7.32
N PRO A 134 -3.98 -18.22 8.58
CA PRO A 134 -3.62 -17.41 9.72
C PRO A 134 -2.17 -16.90 9.63
N THR A 135 -1.99 -15.59 9.81
CA THR A 135 -0.69 -14.92 9.84
C THR A 135 -0.57 -14.07 11.10
N VAL A 136 0.58 -13.42 11.30
CA VAL A 136 0.77 -12.47 12.41
C VAL A 136 -0.20 -11.28 12.31
N LEU A 137 -0.61 -10.91 11.09
CA LEU A 137 -1.52 -9.79 10.82
C LEU A 137 -3.00 -10.19 10.91
N CYS A 138 -3.33 -11.47 10.70
CA CYS A 138 -4.68 -11.99 10.86
C CYS A 138 -4.69 -13.32 11.61
N SER A 139 -5.16 -13.29 12.85
CA SER A 139 -5.16 -14.45 13.74
C SER A 139 -6.15 -15.55 13.31
N SER A 140 -5.88 -16.79 13.74
CA SER A 140 -6.81 -17.91 13.57
C SER A 140 -8.18 -17.66 14.22
N SER A 141 -8.22 -16.88 15.31
CA SER A 141 -9.48 -16.46 15.94
C SER A 141 -10.37 -15.63 15.01
N ARG A 142 -9.80 -14.81 14.10
CA ARG A 142 -10.59 -14.06 13.12
C ARG A 142 -11.21 -14.98 12.07
N TYR A 143 -10.45 -15.97 11.58
CA TYR A 143 -10.97 -16.96 10.63
C TYR A 143 -12.05 -17.85 11.25
N THR A 144 -11.87 -18.33 12.48
CA THR A 144 -12.92 -19.10 13.19
C THR A 144 -14.17 -18.27 13.45
N TYR A 145 -14.03 -16.98 13.76
CA TYR A 145 -15.15 -16.05 13.89
C TYR A 145 -15.87 -15.88 12.55
N GLN A 146 -15.15 -15.60 11.46
CA GLN A 146 -15.74 -15.50 10.12
C GLN A 146 -16.45 -16.79 9.71
N ALA A 147 -15.90 -17.96 10.05
CA ALA A 147 -16.55 -19.24 9.76
C ALA A 147 -17.91 -19.39 10.45
N ARG A 148 -17.99 -18.99 11.72
CA ARG A 148 -19.26 -19.00 12.49
C ARG A 148 -20.26 -18.00 11.92
N VAL A 149 -19.82 -16.77 11.66
CA VAL A 149 -20.67 -15.71 11.09
C VAL A 149 -21.19 -16.12 9.71
N ALA A 150 -20.36 -16.76 8.88
CA ALA A 150 -20.73 -17.19 7.54
C ALA A 150 -21.87 -18.22 7.53
N ILE A 151 -21.84 -19.18 8.45
CA ILE A 151 -22.92 -20.17 8.62
C ILE A 151 -24.22 -19.47 9.02
N GLN A 152 -24.15 -18.55 9.99
CA GLN A 152 -25.31 -17.78 10.45
C GLN A 152 -25.88 -16.90 9.34
N LEU A 153 -25.01 -16.22 8.58
CA LEU A 153 -25.42 -15.39 7.44
C LEU A 153 -26.11 -16.22 6.37
N ALA A 154 -25.60 -17.42 6.08
CA ALA A 154 -26.27 -18.31 5.14
C ALA A 154 -27.65 -18.75 5.62
N ASP A 155 -27.83 -18.97 6.93
CA ASP A 155 -29.15 -19.27 7.50
C ASP A 155 -30.10 -18.06 7.38
N THR A 156 -29.62 -16.83 7.66
CA THR A 156 -30.45 -15.63 7.55
C THR A 156 -30.86 -15.33 6.11
N ILE A 157 -29.96 -15.52 5.14
CA ILE A 157 -30.25 -15.39 3.70
C ILE A 157 -31.36 -16.37 3.28
N MET A 158 -31.37 -17.58 3.85
CA MET A 158 -32.38 -18.60 3.57
C MET A 158 -33.68 -18.43 4.38
N GLY A 159 -33.83 -17.33 5.10
CA GLY A 159 -35.06 -16.98 5.82
C GLY A 159 -35.10 -17.37 7.29
N ALA A 160 -33.98 -17.76 7.90
CA ALA A 160 -33.90 -17.91 9.35
C ALA A 160 -33.98 -16.53 10.04
N SER A 161 -34.74 -16.46 11.15
CA SER A 161 -34.88 -15.26 11.97
C SER A 161 -33.51 -14.72 12.39
N LEU A 162 -33.25 -13.43 12.11
CA LEU A 162 -32.09 -12.71 12.64
C LEU A 162 -32.10 -12.78 14.19
N PRO A 163 -30.95 -12.98 14.84
CA PRO A 163 -30.84 -12.69 16.26
C PRO A 163 -31.11 -11.20 16.49
N SER A 164 -31.90 -10.88 17.50
CA SER A 164 -32.24 -9.51 17.88
C SER A 164 -30.97 -8.69 18.12
N LEU A 165 -30.74 -7.69 17.28
CA LEU A 165 -29.67 -6.71 17.46
C LEU A 165 -30.03 -5.85 18.66
N HIS A 166 -29.30 -6.02 19.76
CA HIS A 166 -29.38 -5.12 20.90
C HIS A 166 -28.18 -4.17 20.84
N TRP A 167 -28.47 -2.87 20.95
CA TRP A 167 -27.43 -1.88 21.14
C TRP A 167 -26.72 -2.16 22.46
N LEU A 168 -25.42 -2.43 22.39
CA LEU A 168 -24.59 -2.50 23.58
C LEU A 168 -24.43 -1.08 24.13
N THR A 169 -24.76 -0.89 25.41
CA THR A 169 -24.51 0.38 26.08
C THR A 169 -23.01 0.66 26.05
N PRO A 170 -22.57 1.82 25.50
CA PRO A 170 -21.16 2.14 25.45
C PRO A 170 -20.57 2.11 26.87
N VAL A 171 -19.51 1.33 27.06
CA VAL A 171 -18.78 1.29 28.32
C VAL A 171 -17.93 2.55 28.39
N VAL A 172 -18.40 3.54 29.16
CA VAL A 172 -17.58 4.69 29.55
C VAL A 172 -16.56 4.18 30.56
N VAL A 173 -15.31 4.03 30.13
CA VAL A 173 -14.20 3.80 31.05
C VAL A 173 -13.95 5.13 31.77
N ASN A 174 -14.52 5.28 32.96
CA ASN A 174 -14.19 6.40 33.84
C ASN A 174 -12.82 6.13 34.45
N ASP A 175 -11.79 6.72 33.86
CA ASP A 175 -10.48 6.88 34.51
C ASP A 175 -10.64 7.93 35.62
N LEU A 176 -11.12 7.51 36.78
CA LEU A 176 -11.05 8.30 38.00
C LEU A 176 -10.67 7.43 39.19
N ALA A 177 -9.35 7.36 39.41
CA ALA A 177 -8.77 7.26 40.73
C ALA A 177 -7.38 7.91 40.71
N ASN A 178 -7.32 9.23 40.87
CA ASN A 178 -6.78 9.84 42.09
C ASN A 178 -6.67 11.37 41.95
N ASN A 179 -7.35 12.05 42.87
CA ASN A 179 -7.34 13.49 43.09
C ASN A 179 -5.96 13.96 43.57
N ALA A 180 -5.49 15.09 43.06
CA ALA A 180 -5.07 16.25 43.85
C ALA A 180 -4.62 17.38 42.89
N ASP A 181 -5.48 18.38 42.79
CA ASP A 181 -5.20 19.83 42.75
C ASP A 181 -4.04 20.34 41.86
N ASP A 182 -4.37 20.97 40.74
CA ASP A 182 -4.26 22.44 40.61
C ASP A 182 -4.76 22.92 39.22
N GLU A 183 -5.22 24.17 39.20
CA GLU A 183 -6.09 24.82 38.23
C GLU A 183 -5.49 25.14 36.83
N ASP A 184 -6.36 25.66 35.97
CA ASP A 184 -6.17 26.29 34.65
C ASP A 184 -6.12 25.41 33.38
N ILE A 185 -7.30 24.88 33.03
CA ILE A 185 -7.65 24.55 31.64
C ILE A 185 -8.16 25.82 30.94
N LEU A 186 -7.35 26.39 30.05
CA LEU A 186 -7.78 27.43 29.12
C LEU A 186 -7.64 26.94 27.66
N GLY A 187 -8.78 26.49 27.14
CA GLY A 187 -9.28 26.71 25.77
C GLY A 187 -8.46 26.23 24.58
N VAL A 188 -9.00 25.25 23.83
CA VAL A 188 -9.32 25.43 22.40
C VAL A 188 -10.55 24.58 22.05
N THR A 189 -11.70 25.22 22.16
CA THR A 189 -12.88 24.91 21.35
C THR A 189 -12.65 25.58 20.00
N ASP A 190 -12.35 24.81 18.95
CA ASP A 190 -12.91 24.98 17.60
C ASP A 190 -12.19 24.07 16.60
N LEU A 191 -12.98 23.28 15.88
CA LEU A 191 -12.94 23.12 14.41
C LEU A 191 -13.70 21.83 14.06
N LEU A 192 -15.03 21.92 14.13
CA LEU A 192 -15.90 21.09 13.31
C LEU A 192 -15.74 21.55 11.85
N GLY A 193 -15.18 20.68 11.02
CA GLY A 193 -15.21 20.76 9.56
C GLY A 193 -16.05 19.60 8.98
N PRO A 194 -16.64 19.77 7.78
CA PRO A 194 -17.91 19.17 7.43
C PRO A 194 -17.85 17.72 6.88
N ASP A 195 -19.00 17.07 7.05
CA ASP A 195 -19.54 15.81 6.50
C ASP A 195 -18.86 15.20 5.25
N PRO A 196 -18.50 13.89 5.26
CA PRO A 196 -17.95 13.20 4.11
C PRO A 196 -19.08 12.60 3.27
N THR A 197 -19.71 13.41 2.42
CA THR A 197 -20.49 12.87 1.30
C THR A 197 -19.78 13.24 -0.01
N ASP A 198 -19.61 12.22 -0.86
CA ASP A 198 -19.05 12.26 -2.23
C ASP A 198 -17.55 12.47 -2.41
N LEU A 199 -16.80 11.36 -2.42
CA LEU A 199 -15.75 11.10 -3.41
C LEU A 199 -15.70 9.60 -3.75
N SER A 200 -16.60 9.18 -4.65
CA SER A 200 -16.47 7.92 -5.38
C SER A 200 -15.36 8.06 -6.43
N LEU A 201 -14.21 7.44 -6.18
CA LEU A 201 -13.20 7.19 -7.21
C LEU A 201 -12.75 5.73 -7.14
N VAL A 202 -12.89 5.06 -8.28
CA VAL A 202 -12.70 3.62 -8.51
C VAL A 202 -11.21 3.26 -8.42
N PRO A 203 -10.80 2.16 -7.74
CA PRO A 203 -9.39 1.84 -7.50
C PRO A 203 -8.63 1.17 -8.67
N GLU A 204 -9.23 1.06 -9.86
CA GLU A 204 -8.66 0.29 -10.97
C GLU A 204 -8.22 1.19 -12.12
N GLN A 205 -7.08 1.88 -11.98
CA GLN A 205 -6.31 2.41 -13.13
C GLN A 205 -4.96 3.03 -12.72
N ILE A 206 -4.08 2.26 -12.08
CA ILE A 206 -2.64 2.57 -12.10
C ILE A 206 -1.90 1.24 -12.33
N ALA A 207 -1.68 0.90 -13.60
CA ALA A 207 -0.84 -0.22 -13.99
C ALA A 207 0.64 0.20 -13.84
N LEU A 208 1.30 -0.30 -12.81
CA LEU A 208 2.76 -0.22 -12.59
C LEU A 208 3.53 -1.21 -13.52
N SER A 209 3.11 -1.32 -14.77
CA SER A 209 3.66 -2.30 -15.73
C SER A 209 4.78 -1.73 -16.61
N ASP A 210 5.01 -0.42 -16.62
CA ASP A 210 5.89 0.24 -17.61
C ASP A 210 7.23 0.74 -17.06
N VAL A 211 7.57 0.52 -15.78
CA VAL A 211 8.77 1.14 -15.17
C VAL A 211 9.96 0.20 -14.95
N LEU A 212 9.82 -1.12 -15.12
CA LEU A 212 10.96 -2.06 -14.98
C LEU A 212 11.05 -3.07 -16.14
N GLY A 213 11.02 -2.55 -17.36
CA GLY A 213 11.34 -3.29 -18.58
C GLY A 213 12.77 -3.04 -19.06
N VAL A 214 13.79 -3.45 -18.30
CA VAL A 214 15.14 -3.64 -18.84
C VAL A 214 15.74 -4.91 -18.24
N SER A 215 15.59 -6.00 -18.99
CA SER A 215 16.40 -7.21 -18.86
C SER A 215 17.85 -6.89 -19.24
N TYR A 216 18.79 -7.02 -18.32
CA TYR A 216 20.17 -7.31 -18.67
C TYR A 216 20.36 -8.82 -18.63
N ALA A 217 20.71 -9.37 -19.79
CA ALA A 217 21.20 -10.73 -19.96
C ALA A 217 22.70 -10.80 -19.64
N ASP A 218 23.13 -11.99 -19.22
CA ASP A 218 24.48 -12.45 -18.83
C ASP A 218 25.01 -11.85 -17.51
N ASP A 219 25.46 -12.63 -16.53
CA ASP A 219 26.32 -13.82 -16.65
C ASP A 219 25.81 -15.07 -15.90
N GLN A 220 26.03 -16.22 -16.53
CA GLN A 220 26.03 -17.56 -15.92
C GLN A 220 27.15 -17.67 -14.88
N ASP A 221 26.78 -18.10 -13.66
CA ASP A 221 27.68 -18.88 -12.81
C ASP A 221 26.86 -20.04 -12.21
N ASP A 222 27.25 -21.25 -12.58
CA ASP A 222 26.72 -22.51 -12.07
C ASP A 222 26.99 -22.62 -10.56
N PHE A 223 25.92 -22.62 -9.76
CA PHE A 223 25.96 -23.14 -8.39
C PHE A 223 24.88 -24.20 -8.20
N GLU A 224 25.27 -25.44 -8.49
CA GLU A 224 24.59 -26.64 -8.03
C GLU A 224 24.95 -26.83 -6.54
N GLY A 225 24.00 -26.52 -5.65
CA GLY A 225 24.18 -26.61 -4.20
C GLY A 225 22.85 -26.85 -3.49
N ASP A 226 22.82 -27.90 -2.67
CA ASP A 226 21.65 -28.47 -1.98
C ASP A 226 20.70 -27.45 -1.34
N VAL A 227 19.39 -27.73 -1.49
CA VAL A 227 18.30 -27.01 -0.81
C VAL A 227 18.32 -27.34 0.69
N GLU A 228 19.17 -26.66 1.44
CA GLU A 228 19.02 -26.59 2.90
C GLU A 228 17.85 -25.67 3.25
N THR A 229 16.78 -26.26 3.78
CA THR A 229 15.65 -25.55 4.36
C THR A 229 16.14 -24.61 5.48
N LEU A 230 16.17 -23.30 5.21
CA LEU A 230 16.51 -22.30 6.21
C LEU A 230 15.54 -22.38 7.41
N PRO A 231 16.04 -22.29 8.66
CA PRO A 231 15.19 -22.36 9.84
C PRO A 231 14.28 -21.13 9.96
N ARG A 232 13.09 -21.37 10.48
CA ARG A 232 12.03 -20.37 10.71
C ARG A 232 12.55 -19.27 11.65
N VAL A 233 13.00 -18.15 11.10
CA VAL A 233 13.49 -17.01 11.88
C VAL A 233 12.31 -16.34 12.58
N SER A 234 12.29 -16.37 13.91
CA SER A 234 11.32 -15.62 14.71
C SER A 234 11.85 -14.22 15.00
N PHE A 235 11.19 -13.18 14.47
CA PHE A 235 11.52 -11.79 14.77
C PHE A 235 10.81 -11.35 16.05
N LYS A 236 11.58 -11.08 17.12
CA LYS A 236 11.10 -10.37 18.31
C LYS A 236 11.41 -8.88 18.15
N TRP A 237 10.44 -8.12 17.67
CA TRP A 237 10.51 -6.67 17.68
C TRP A 237 10.36 -6.13 19.11
N LYS A 238 11.30 -5.28 19.55
CA LYS A 238 11.19 -4.49 20.79
C LYS A 238 11.05 -3.02 20.41
N ILE A 239 10.06 -2.34 21.00
CA ILE A 239 9.83 -0.91 20.83
C ILE A 239 11.02 -0.17 21.46
N PRO A 240 11.70 0.75 20.75
CA PRO A 240 12.80 1.53 21.33
C PRO A 240 12.27 2.47 22.41
N HIS A 241 12.94 2.49 23.57
CA HIS A 241 12.62 3.41 24.66
C HIS A 241 12.90 4.85 24.25
N VAL A 242 11.84 5.65 24.12
CA VAL A 242 11.94 7.11 24.01
C VAL A 242 12.43 7.64 25.34
N ARG A 243 13.66 8.18 25.38
CA ARG A 243 14.14 8.97 26.53
C ARG A 243 13.54 10.38 26.39
N CYS A 244 12.53 10.70 27.19
CA CYS A 244 12.16 12.09 27.42
C CYS A 244 13.31 12.78 28.15
N ILE A 245 14.03 13.65 27.46
CA ILE A 245 15.00 14.56 28.07
C ILE A 245 14.20 15.74 28.58
N PHE A 246 13.99 15.80 29.90
CA PHE A 246 13.56 17.02 30.57
C PHE A 246 14.80 17.91 30.71
N TYR A 247 14.78 19.08 30.06
CA TYR A 247 15.70 20.16 30.39
C TYR A 247 15.20 20.83 31.68
N HIS A 248 16.02 20.81 32.71
CA HIS A 248 15.88 21.63 33.92
C HIS A 248 16.29 23.08 33.64
#